data_AF-A0AB34U944-F1
#
_entry.id   AF-A0AB34U944-F1
#
_cell.length_a   1.000
_cell.length_b   1.000
_cell.length_c   1.000
_cell.angle_alpha   90.00
_cell.angle_beta   90.00
_cell.angle_gamma   90.00
#
_symmetry.space_group_name_H-M   'P 1'
#
loop_
_entity.id
_entity.type
_entity.pdbx_description
1 polymer ?
#
loop_
_entity_poly.entity_id
_entity_poly.type
_entity_poly.pdbx_seq_one_letter_code
_entity_poly.pdbx_strand_id
1 'polypeptide(L)' 'QVVTTTEFGEFLRFETLTLCPIDTRCIEVSMLNEEERTWLNDYHAHVLARLSPLLQGTALLWLQARTVAV' A
#
# COMPACT_ATOMS: atom_id res chain seq x y z
N GLN A 1 4.13 -13.64 -12.82
CA GLN A 1 5.03 -12.57 -13.32
C GLN A 1 4.16 -11.51 -13.96
N VAL A 2 4.27 -10.26 -13.53
CA VAL A 2 3.52 -9.16 -14.14
C VAL A 2 4.43 -8.52 -15.19
N VAL A 3 4.33 -9.00 -16.42
CA VAL A 3 5.05 -8.51 -17.59
C VAL A 3 4.14 -7.55 -18.35
N THR A 4 4.65 -6.38 -18.70
CA THR A 4 3.97 -5.44 -19.60
C THR A 4 4.73 -5.43 -20.93
N THR A 5 4.06 -5.84 -22.01
CA THR A 5 4.65 -5.85 -23.36
C THR A 5 4.28 -4.58 -24.11
N THR A 6 5.28 -3.89 -24.65
CA THR A 6 5.13 -2.71 -25.50
C THR A 6 5.84 -2.93 -26.85
N GLU A 7 5.74 -1.99 -27.78
CA GLU A 7 6.54 -2.01 -29.02
C GLU A 7 8.06 -1.99 -28.76
N PHE A 8 8.48 -1.58 -27.55
CA PHE A 8 9.88 -1.51 -27.12
C PHE A 8 10.34 -2.73 -26.30
N GLY A 9 9.49 -3.75 -26.12
CA GLY A 9 9.82 -5.00 -25.43
C GLY A 9 9.04 -5.26 -24.14
N GLU A 10 9.57 -6.15 -23.30
CA GLU A 10 8.96 -6.60 -22.05
C GLU A 10 9.50 -5.85 -20.84
N PHE A 11 8.58 -5.32 -20.03
CA PHE A 11 8.88 -4.57 -18.82
C PHE A 11 8.39 -5.33 -17.59
N LEU A 12 9.24 -5.39 -16.57
CA LEU A 12 8.96 -6.03 -15.28
C LEU A 12 8.68 -4.98 -14.21
N ARG A 13 7.91 -5.38 -13.20
CA ARG A 13 7.67 -4.57 -11.99
C ARG A 13 7.90 -5.38 -10.73
N PHE A 14 8.07 -4.65 -9.62
CA PHE A 14 8.07 -5.25 -8.30
C PHE A 14 6.66 -5.68 -7.88
N GLU A 15 6.61 -6.76 -7.12
CA GLU A 15 5.41 -7.22 -6.43
C GLU A 15 5.66 -7.11 -4.92
N THR A 16 4.68 -6.55 -4.21
CA THR A 16 4.77 -6.37 -2.76
C THR A 16 4.41 -7.66 -2.05
N LEU A 17 5.41 -8.30 -1.44
CA LEU A 17 5.21 -9.51 -0.64
C LEU A 17 4.89 -9.21 0.83
N THR A 18 5.55 -8.19 1.39
CA THR A 18 5.32 -7.78 2.78
C THR A 18 4.03 -6.99 2.89
N LEU A 19 3.12 -7.43 3.75
CA LEU A 19 1.87 -6.72 4.04
C LEU A 19 1.94 -6.13 5.45
N CYS A 20 2.63 -5.00 5.58
CA CYS A 20 2.76 -4.28 6.85
C CYS A 20 2.49 -2.78 6.63
N PRO A 21 1.57 -2.13 7.37
CA PRO A 21 1.31 -0.72 7.20
C PRO A 21 2.58 0.11 7.40
N ILE A 22 2.83 1.06 6.50
CA ILE A 22 3.85 2.10 6.68
C ILE A 22 3.28 3.16 7.65
N ASP A 23 4.03 3.52 8.68
CA ASP A 23 3.60 4.52 9.66
C ASP A 23 3.69 5.94 9.10
N THR A 24 2.53 6.58 8.90
CA THR A 24 2.41 7.90 8.27
C THR A 24 2.76 9.05 9.20
N ARG A 25 2.89 8.81 10.51
CA ARG A 25 3.19 9.87 11.50
C ARG A 25 4.56 10.53 11.28
N CYS A 26 5.47 9.83 10.62
CA CYS A 26 6.83 10.30 10.34
C CYS A 26 6.97 10.85 8.91
N ILE A 27 5.87 10.98 8.16
CA ILE A 27 5.89 11.42 6.76
C ILE A 27 5.45 12.88 6.68
N GLU A 28 6.27 13.72 6.04
CA GLU A 28 5.87 15.07 5.64
C GLU A 28 5.07 14.99 4.32
N VAL A 29 3.73 14.89 4.42
CA VAL A 29 2.84 14.65 3.27
C VAL A 29 2.95 15.72 2.17
N SER A 30 3.29 16.96 2.53
CA SER A 30 3.54 18.04 1.57
C SER A 30 4.75 17.83 0.68
N MET A 31 5.67 16.93 1.04
CA MET A 31 6.81 16.56 0.21
C MET A 31 6.49 15.45 -0.80
N LEU A 32 5.34 14.78 -0.66
CA LEU A 32 4.94 13.73 -1.59
C LEU A 32 4.21 14.33 -2.79
N ASN A 33 4.56 13.83 -3.98
CA ASN A 33 3.77 14.11 -5.17
C ASN A 33 2.47 13.28 -5.17
N GLU A 34 1.58 13.56 -6.13
CA GLU A 34 0.28 12.91 -6.22
C GLU A 34 0.38 11.40 -6.47
N GLU A 35 1.34 10.96 -7.28
CA GLU A 35 1.56 9.54 -7.59
C GLU A 35 2.07 8.77 -6.36
N GLU A 36 2.98 9.37 -5.59
CA GLU A 36 3.51 8.80 -4.34
C GLU A 36 2.42 8.68 -3.27
N ARG A 37 1.58 9.71 -3.13
CA ARG A 37 0.43 9.68 -2.21
C ARG A 37 -0.57 8.62 -2.62
N THR A 38 -0.89 8.54 -3.92
CA THR A 38 -1.80 7.53 -4.46
C THR A 38 -1.24 6.13 -4.22
N TRP A 39 0.05 5.90 -4.50
CA TRP A 39 0.70 4.62 -4.26
C TRP A 39 0.65 4.20 -2.79
N LEU A 40 0.91 5.12 -1.85
CA LEU A 40 0.85 4.84 -0.42
C LEU A 40 -0.57 4.48 0.01
N ASN A 41 -1.57 5.22 -0.46
CA ASN A 41 -2.98 4.99 -0.16
C ASN A 41 -3.47 3.64 -0.72
N ASP A 42 -3.09 3.31 -1.96
CA ASP A 42 -3.40 2.03 -2.58
C ASP A 42 -2.72 0.86 -1.87
N TYR A 43 -1.46 1.03 -1.46
CA TYR A 43 -0.74 0.04 -0.67
C TYR A 43 -1.44 -0.22 0.67
N HIS A 44 -1.81 0.83 1.41
CA HIS A 44 -2.54 0.72 2.67
C HIS A 44 -3.91 0.04 2.49
N ALA A 45 -4.65 0.39 1.43
CA ALA A 45 -5.91 -0.28 1.10
C ALA A 45 -5.70 -1.77 0.80
N HIS A 46 -4.64 -2.12 0.08
CA HIS A 46 -4.29 -3.52 -0.21
C HIS A 46 -3.93 -4.28 1.08
N VAL A 47 -3.10 -3.71 1.95
CA VAL A 47 -2.77 -4.31 3.25
C VAL A 47 -4.03 -4.54 4.09
N LEU A 48 -4.90 -3.53 4.19
CA LEU A 48 -6.15 -3.63 4.92
C LEU A 48 -7.04 -4.75 4.37
N ALA A 49 -7.26 -4.80 3.06
CA ALA A 49 -8.12 -5.78 2.41
C ALA A 49 -7.61 -7.22 2.62
N ARG A 50 -6.29 -7.43 2.59
CA ARG A 50 -5.68 -8.76 2.73
C ARG A 50 -5.66 -9.26 4.17
N LEU A 51 -5.43 -8.37 5.13
CA LEU A 51 -5.27 -8.75 6.54
C LEU A 51 -6.57 -8.71 7.34
N SER A 52 -7.53 -7.84 6.99
CA SER A 52 -8.78 -7.69 7.76
C SER A 52 -9.54 -9.00 7.99
N PRO A 53 -9.68 -9.91 7.00
CA PRO A 53 -10.39 -11.18 7.20
C PRO A 53 -9.71 -12.14 8.19
N LEU A 54 -8.43 -11.90 8.51
CA LEU A 54 -7.61 -12.73 9.39
C LEU A 54 -7.50 -12.17 10.82
N LEU A 55 -8.09 -10.99 11.07
CA LEU A 55 -7.95 -10.26 12.32
C LEU A 55 -9.32 -9.96 12.94
N GLN A 56 -9.31 -9.75 14.26
CA GLN A 56 -10.50 -9.37 15.02
C GLN A 56 -10.13 -8.48 16.21
N GLY A 57 -11.13 -7.80 16.79
CA GLY A 57 -10.96 -6.99 17.99
C GLY A 57 -9.93 -5.87 17.83
N THR A 58 -9.07 -5.71 18.83
CA THR A 58 -8.10 -4.61 18.92
C THR A 58 -7.09 -4.60 17.77
N ALA A 59 -6.67 -5.76 17.28
CA ALA A 59 -5.73 -5.85 16.15
C ALA A 59 -6.34 -5.32 14.85
N LEU A 60 -7.62 -5.64 14.59
CA LEU A 60 -8.33 -5.14 13.41
C LEU A 60 -8.55 -3.62 13.49
N LEU A 61 -8.99 -3.13 14.64
CA LEU A 61 -9.17 -1.69 14.87
C LEU A 61 -7.85 -0.92 14.71
N TRP A 62 -6.75 -1.49 15.21
CA TRP A 62 -5.42 -0.91 15.04
C TRP A 62 -5.03 -0.86 13.56
N LEU A 63 -5.24 -1.96 12.82
CA LEU A 63 -4.93 -2.02 11.40
C LEU A 63 -5.70 -0.94 10.61
N GLN A 64 -7.01 -0.86 10.81
CA GLN A 64 -7.87 0.15 10.18
C GLN A 64 -7.38 1.57 10.44
N ALA A 65 -6.99 1.88 11.67
CA ALA A 65 -6.47 3.19 12.04
C ALA A 65 -5.10 3.50 11.43
N ARG A 66 -4.31 2.48 11.08
CA ARG A 66 -2.96 2.63 10.51
C ARG A 66 -2.90 2.53 8.99
N THR A 67 -4.03 2.27 8.35
CA THR A 67 -4.17 2.21 6.88
C THR A 67 -5.11 3.27 6.33
N VAL A 68 -5.30 4.38 7.06
CA VAL A 68 -6.11 5.53 6.60
C VAL A 68 -5.32 6.31 5.55
N ALA A 69 -5.99 6.71 4.47
CA ALA A 69 -5.39 7.52 3.43
C ALA A 69 -4.90 8.89 3.95
N VAL A 70 -3.78 9.37 3.40
CA VAL A 70 -3.14 10.66 3.70
C VAL A 70 -3.25 11.67 2.56
#